data_AF-A0A7J5E4B4-F1
#
_entry.id   AF-A0A7J5E4B4-F1
#
_cell.length_a   1.000
_cell.length_b   1.000
_cell.length_c   1.000
_cell.angle_alpha   90.00
_cell.angle_beta   90.00
_cell.angle_gamma   90.00
#
_symmetry.space_group_name_H-M   'P 1'
#
loop_
_entity.id
_entity.type
_entity.pdbx_description
1 polymer ?
#
loop_
_entity_poly.entity_id
_entity_poly.type
_entity_poly.pdbx_seq_one_letter_code
_entity_poly.pdbx_strand_id
1 'polypeptide(L)'
;MRRLTLTEGEAPRVVELTAAEADALGSAELAVVNRTPGSTDWLVAAGTKVGVAKVGDLQISIRPKIAIDRLVFLMGYATKPTFWRNHSVPLDVESELPEALAHTFTRLAAKAIERGLLQGYRTVDESLPVVRGRIRVRDQISRRYGVGLPLEVTYDDFTVDIAENQILLAAATRLLRMAGMSKAVRQSLQRLRLQLAGVTGLRRGDLHPVWVPSRLNARYQAPLHLAELILAGDSFEQRVGDLQVSGFVFDMWKVFEDFVSIALREAMAPYGGSASLQHRMHLDVADKVEMRPDFLWTGFDGECVVVDAKYKAEKPAGFPQADLYQLLAYSTVLGFADGHLVYAQGNEEAVAHEVKGAGVAIHCHTLDLSRPPDHLLGQVARLAQTLAA
;
A
#
# COMPACT_ATOMS: atom_id res chain seq x y z
N MET A 1 -15.38 25.12 2.11
CA MET A 1 -15.20 23.68 2.32
C MET A 1 -14.86 23.46 3.79
N ARG A 2 -15.66 22.67 4.51
CA ARG A 2 -15.42 22.39 5.95
C ARG A 2 -14.29 21.37 6.07
N ARG A 3 -13.50 21.44 7.14
CA ARG A 3 -12.39 20.51 7.41
C ARG A 3 -12.58 19.83 8.76
N LEU A 4 -12.40 18.52 8.78
CA LEU A 4 -12.38 17.70 9.99
C LEU A 4 -11.06 16.95 10.03
N THR A 5 -10.27 17.14 11.08
CA THR A 5 -9.04 16.39 11.32
C THR A 5 -9.26 15.46 12.51
N LEU A 6 -9.01 14.18 12.30
CA LEU A 6 -9.02 13.14 13.31
C LEU A 6 -7.64 12.49 13.36
N THR A 7 -7.23 12.02 14.52
CA THR A 7 -6.02 11.19 14.67
C THR A 7 -6.46 9.80 15.12
N GLU A 8 -5.82 8.78 14.57
CA GLU A 8 -6.03 7.41 14.97
C GLU A 8 -5.79 7.21 16.48
N GLY A 9 -6.74 6.57 17.17
CA GLY A 9 -6.66 6.27 18.61
C GLY A 9 -7.00 7.44 19.54
N GLU A 10 -7.28 8.64 19.02
CA GLU A 10 -7.78 9.74 19.85
C GLU A 10 -9.25 9.55 20.27
N ALA A 11 -9.62 10.18 21.39
CA ALA A 11 -10.98 10.13 21.90
C ALA A 11 -11.99 10.78 20.91
N PRO A 12 -13.25 10.30 20.89
CA PRO A 12 -14.28 10.89 20.03
C PRO A 12 -14.47 12.39 20.31
N ARG A 13 -14.67 13.16 19.23
CA ARG A 13 -14.90 14.60 19.28
C ARG A 13 -16.32 14.94 18.87
N VAL A 14 -16.88 15.97 19.50
CA VAL A 14 -18.19 16.50 19.10
C VAL A 14 -18.02 17.30 17.80
N VAL A 15 -18.78 16.93 16.76
CA VAL A 15 -18.74 17.55 15.44
C VAL A 15 -20.16 17.74 14.90
N GLU A 16 -20.41 18.90 14.30
CA GLU A 16 -21.65 19.15 13.56
C GLU A 16 -21.60 18.49 12.18
N LEU A 17 -22.36 17.41 12.02
CA LEU A 17 -22.53 16.70 10.75
C LEU A 17 -24.01 16.59 10.40
N THR A 18 -24.31 16.62 9.12
CA THR A 18 -25.62 16.16 8.62
C THR A 18 -25.74 14.64 8.80
N ALA A 19 -26.96 14.12 8.87
CA ALA A 19 -27.17 12.67 8.95
C ALA A 19 -26.57 11.92 7.75
N ALA A 20 -26.63 12.52 6.56
CA ALA A 20 -26.03 11.97 5.35
C ALA A 20 -24.49 11.92 5.44
N GLU A 21 -23.85 12.97 5.98
CA GLU A 21 -22.39 12.97 6.18
C GLU A 21 -21.97 11.93 7.22
N ALA A 22 -22.71 11.79 8.32
CA ALA A 22 -22.44 10.79 9.35
C ALA A 22 -22.53 9.36 8.79
N ASP A 23 -23.59 9.06 8.04
CA ASP A 23 -23.78 7.76 7.38
C ASP A 23 -22.70 7.47 6.33
N ALA A 24 -22.34 8.48 5.52
CA ALA A 24 -21.28 8.37 4.53
C ALA A 24 -19.90 8.11 5.15
N LEU A 25 -19.58 8.76 6.28
CA LEU A 25 -18.33 8.54 7.00
C LEU A 25 -18.24 7.14 7.62
N GLY A 26 -19.34 6.65 8.19
CA GLY A 26 -19.42 5.30 8.76
C GLY A 26 -19.35 4.21 7.69
N SER A 27 -20.15 4.34 6.64
CA SER A 27 -20.22 3.36 5.54
C SER A 27 -18.92 3.24 4.74
N ALA A 28 -18.14 4.32 4.64
CA ALA A 28 -16.82 4.31 4.03
C ALA A 28 -15.69 3.88 4.99
N GLU A 29 -16.01 3.57 6.25
CA GLU A 29 -15.09 3.22 7.33
C GLU A 29 -14.04 4.32 7.62
N LEU A 30 -14.37 5.58 7.31
CA LEU A 30 -13.50 6.73 7.52
C LEU A 30 -13.54 7.22 8.98
N ALA A 31 -14.67 7.05 9.64
CA ALA A 31 -14.84 7.44 11.03
C ALA A 31 -15.82 6.52 11.75
N VAL A 32 -15.60 6.34 13.05
CA VAL A 32 -16.63 5.78 13.95
C VAL A 32 -17.51 6.93 14.39
N VAL A 33 -18.79 6.89 13.98
CA VAL A 33 -19.74 7.97 14.20
C VAL A 33 -20.86 7.49 15.11
N ASN A 34 -21.00 8.13 16.26
CA ASN A 34 -22.03 7.84 17.25
C ASN A 34 -22.83 9.10 17.56
N ARG A 35 -24.07 8.92 18.03
CA ARG A 35 -24.92 10.02 18.48
C ARG A 35 -25.51 9.69 19.83
N THR A 36 -25.35 10.60 20.78
CA THR A 36 -26.00 10.45 22.09
C THR A 36 -27.51 10.63 21.91
N PRO A 37 -28.36 9.74 22.48
CA PRO A 37 -29.81 9.90 22.41
C PRO A 37 -30.25 11.28 22.89
N GLY A 38 -31.08 11.96 22.09
CA GLY A 38 -31.59 13.31 22.41
C GLY A 38 -30.64 14.48 22.07
N SER A 39 -29.40 14.22 21.66
CA SER A 39 -28.47 15.27 21.19
C SER A 39 -28.62 15.52 19.68
N THR A 40 -28.35 16.74 19.22
CA THR A 40 -28.16 17.08 17.78
C THR A 40 -26.76 16.76 17.27
N ASP A 41 -25.80 16.55 18.18
CA ASP A 41 -24.39 16.55 17.84
C ASP A 41 -23.86 15.12 17.67
N TRP A 42 -22.90 14.97 16.77
CA TRP A 42 -22.26 13.68 16.51
C TRP A 42 -20.95 13.57 17.27
N LEU A 43 -20.71 12.42 17.89
CA LEU A 43 -19.42 12.02 18.43
C LEU A 43 -18.67 11.23 17.35
N VAL A 44 -17.55 11.78 16.90
CA VAL A 44 -16.78 11.26 15.77
C VAL A 44 -15.37 10.92 16.22
N ALA A 45 -14.95 9.67 16.02
CA ALA A 45 -13.58 9.21 16.19
C ALA A 45 -13.02 8.70 14.87
N ALA A 46 -11.69 8.65 14.74
CA ALA A 46 -11.03 8.10 13.56
C ALA A 46 -11.46 6.64 13.32
N GLY A 47 -11.65 6.27 12.04
CA GLY A 47 -11.83 4.89 11.63
C GLY A 47 -10.51 4.12 11.59
N THR A 48 -10.51 3.00 10.87
CA THR A 48 -9.33 2.13 10.66
C THR A 48 -8.42 2.59 9.52
N LYS A 49 -8.89 3.55 8.71
CA LYS A 49 -8.21 4.06 7.52
C LYS A 49 -7.54 5.40 7.80
N VAL A 50 -6.36 5.62 7.25
CA VAL A 50 -5.63 6.91 7.34
C VAL A 50 -5.50 7.56 5.97
N GLY A 51 -5.52 8.88 5.91
CA GLY A 51 -5.42 9.63 4.66
C GLY A 51 -6.41 10.78 4.58
N VAL A 52 -6.77 11.19 3.37
CA VAL A 52 -7.67 12.32 3.14
C VAL A 52 -8.82 11.90 2.24
N ALA A 53 -10.04 12.24 2.64
CA ALA A 53 -11.24 12.03 1.86
C ALA A 53 -12.14 13.27 1.83
N LYS A 54 -12.95 13.36 0.79
CA LYS A 54 -13.98 14.37 0.62
C LYS A 54 -15.34 13.67 0.65
N VAL A 55 -16.25 14.18 1.48
CA VAL A 55 -17.63 13.72 1.66
C VAL A 55 -18.53 14.93 1.43
N GLY A 56 -19.12 15.08 0.25
CA GLY A 56 -19.84 16.31 -0.09
C GLY A 56 -18.94 17.54 0.01
N ASP A 57 -19.27 18.50 0.89
CA ASP A 57 -18.46 19.72 1.14
C ASP A 57 -17.53 19.63 2.36
N LEU A 58 -17.46 18.45 2.99
CA LEU A 58 -16.57 18.13 4.09
C LEU A 58 -15.30 17.45 3.57
N GLN A 59 -14.13 17.98 3.91
CA GLN A 59 -12.86 17.26 3.80
C GLN A 59 -12.51 16.67 5.18
N ILE A 60 -12.31 15.36 5.23
CA ILE A 60 -11.82 14.65 6.40
C ILE A 60 -10.36 14.26 6.20
N SER A 61 -9.53 14.48 7.21
CA SER A 61 -8.11 14.15 7.26
C SER A 61 -7.88 13.27 8.47
N ILE A 62 -7.52 12.01 8.24
CA ILE A 62 -7.30 11.01 9.28
C ILE A 62 -5.81 10.78 9.39
N ARG A 63 -5.21 11.23 10.48
CA ARG A 63 -3.77 11.15 10.73
C ARG A 63 -3.42 9.81 11.36
N PRO A 64 -2.38 9.11 10.86
CA PRO A 64 -1.87 7.94 11.55
C PRO A 64 -1.28 8.31 12.91
N LYS A 65 -1.28 7.36 13.84
CA LYS A 65 -0.56 7.51 15.13
C LYS A 65 0.97 7.43 14.98
N ILE A 66 1.46 6.97 13.82
CA ILE A 66 2.87 6.95 13.45
C ILE A 66 3.22 8.14 12.55
N ALA A 67 4.49 8.53 12.51
CA ALA A 67 4.94 9.59 11.61
C ALA A 67 4.70 9.22 10.12
N ILE A 68 4.45 10.23 9.28
CA ILE A 68 4.12 10.01 7.85
C ILE A 68 5.28 9.41 7.07
N ASP A 69 6.52 9.78 7.40
CA ASP A 69 7.71 9.18 6.83
C ASP A 69 7.84 7.69 7.18
N ARG A 70 7.49 7.30 8.42
CA ARG A 70 7.37 5.90 8.84
C ARG A 70 6.32 5.19 8.01
N LEU A 71 5.12 5.76 7.88
CA LEU A 71 4.05 5.17 7.07
C LEU A 71 4.51 4.91 5.63
N VAL A 72 5.13 5.90 4.99
CA VAL A 72 5.66 5.75 3.62
C VAL A 72 6.76 4.69 3.55
N PHE A 73 7.63 4.62 4.55
CA PHE A 73 8.61 3.53 4.63
C PHE A 73 7.94 2.15 4.71
N LEU A 74 6.94 1.94 5.56
CA LEU A 74 6.26 0.64 5.69
C LEU A 74 5.62 0.21 4.36
N MET A 75 4.87 1.10 3.72
CA MET A 75 4.21 0.80 2.44
C MET A 75 5.23 0.56 1.31
N GLY A 76 6.29 1.37 1.28
CA GLY A 76 7.37 1.22 0.31
C GLY A 76 8.12 -0.10 0.49
N TYR A 77 8.47 -0.43 1.72
CA TYR A 77 9.23 -1.63 2.04
C TYR A 77 8.47 -2.91 1.67
N ALA A 78 7.15 -2.94 1.92
CA ALA A 78 6.30 -4.07 1.54
C ALA A 78 6.35 -4.39 0.03
N THR A 79 6.52 -3.37 -0.81
CA THR A 79 6.54 -3.55 -2.28
C THR A 79 7.96 -3.72 -2.84
N LYS A 80 8.94 -2.99 -2.32
CA LYS A 80 10.31 -2.91 -2.86
C LYS A 80 11.36 -2.84 -1.73
N PRO A 81 11.54 -3.91 -0.94
CA PRO A 81 12.32 -3.85 0.31
C PRO A 81 13.78 -3.43 0.10
N THR A 82 14.45 -3.93 -0.95
CA THR A 82 15.84 -3.57 -1.26
C THR A 82 16.02 -2.08 -1.54
N PHE A 83 15.05 -1.43 -2.20
CA PHE A 83 15.13 -0.01 -2.48
C PHE A 83 14.94 0.81 -1.20
N TRP A 84 13.86 0.54 -0.46
CA TRP A 84 13.47 1.33 0.71
C TRP A 84 14.36 1.11 1.93
N ARG A 85 15.07 -0.03 2.02
CA ARG A 85 16.15 -0.23 3.00
C ARG A 85 17.31 0.74 2.79
N ASN A 86 17.66 1.02 1.53
CA ASN A 86 18.87 1.77 1.18
C ASN A 86 18.60 3.26 0.90
N HIS A 87 17.33 3.67 0.88
CA HIS A 87 16.93 5.03 0.54
C HIS A 87 15.99 5.60 1.60
N SER A 88 16.41 6.70 2.22
CA SER A 88 15.50 7.54 3.01
C SER A 88 14.89 8.60 2.09
N VAL A 89 13.56 8.63 2.05
CA VAL A 89 12.79 9.63 1.31
C VAL A 89 12.23 10.62 2.35
N PRO A 90 12.92 11.75 2.60
CA PRO A 90 12.49 12.68 3.63
C PRO A 90 11.17 13.32 3.22
N LEU A 91 10.19 13.21 4.11
CA LEU A 91 8.87 13.78 4.01
C LEU A 91 8.71 14.86 5.07
N ASP A 92 7.94 15.89 4.73
CA ASP A 92 7.58 16.94 5.68
C ASP A 92 6.56 16.38 6.68
N VAL A 93 6.89 16.46 7.97
CA VAL A 93 6.12 15.88 9.08
C VAL A 93 4.83 16.65 9.34
N GLU A 94 4.76 17.93 8.92
CA GLU A 94 3.60 18.79 9.19
C GLU A 94 2.48 18.67 8.13
N SER A 95 2.81 18.13 6.95
CA SER A 95 1.90 18.04 5.81
C SER A 95 0.93 16.86 5.92
N GLU A 96 -0.26 16.96 5.31
CA GLU A 96 -1.14 15.79 5.15
C GLU A 96 -0.46 14.75 4.24
N LEU A 97 -0.71 13.44 4.45
CA LEU A 97 -0.05 12.37 3.70
C LEU A 97 -0.05 12.57 2.17
N PRO A 98 -1.19 12.90 1.52
CA PRO A 98 -1.19 13.17 0.07
C PRO A 98 -0.27 14.34 -0.32
N GLU A 99 -0.27 15.40 0.47
CA GLU A 99 0.54 16.59 0.20
C GLU A 99 2.04 16.32 0.42
N ALA A 100 2.40 15.59 1.48
CA ALA A 100 3.75 15.14 1.74
C ALA A 100 4.27 14.28 0.57
N LEU A 101 3.48 13.29 0.14
CA LEU A 101 3.78 12.45 -1.02
C LEU A 101 3.96 13.29 -2.28
N ALA A 102 3.04 14.22 -2.54
CA ALA A 102 3.09 15.08 -3.72
C ALA A 102 4.31 16.01 -3.74
N HIS A 103 4.65 16.61 -2.60
CA HIS A 103 5.81 17.47 -2.48
C HIS A 103 7.09 16.69 -2.77
N THR A 104 7.27 15.53 -2.14
CA THR A 104 8.47 14.72 -2.35
C THR A 104 8.51 14.12 -3.76
N PHE A 105 7.38 13.65 -4.28
CA PHE A 105 7.27 13.15 -5.65
C PHE A 105 7.65 14.21 -6.68
N THR A 106 7.08 15.41 -6.59
CA THR A 106 7.40 16.49 -7.53
C THR A 106 8.86 16.88 -7.49
N ARG A 107 9.45 16.97 -6.30
CA ARG A 107 10.89 17.25 -6.13
C ARG A 107 11.77 16.18 -6.79
N LEU A 108 11.50 14.90 -6.52
CA LEU A 108 12.26 13.78 -7.07
C LEU A 108 12.08 13.65 -8.57
N ALA A 109 10.83 13.75 -9.06
CA ALA A 109 10.51 13.65 -10.48
C ALA A 109 11.11 14.82 -11.27
N ALA A 110 10.99 16.05 -10.78
CA ALA A 110 11.60 17.22 -11.42
C ALA A 110 13.12 17.07 -11.55
N LYS A 111 13.79 16.59 -10.49
CA LYS A 111 15.24 16.29 -10.52
C LYS A 111 15.57 15.19 -11.52
N ALA A 112 14.75 14.14 -11.62
CA ALA A 112 14.96 13.06 -12.58
C ALA A 112 14.88 13.54 -14.04
N ILE A 113 13.93 14.43 -14.35
CA ILE A 113 13.68 14.94 -15.70
C ILE A 113 14.48 16.20 -16.05
N GLU A 114 15.22 16.79 -15.11
CA GLU A 114 15.96 18.06 -15.29
C GLU A 114 16.88 18.06 -16.51
N ARG A 115 17.52 16.92 -16.81
CA ARG A 115 18.41 16.72 -17.97
C ARG A 115 17.67 16.21 -19.22
N GLY A 116 16.37 16.45 -19.30
CA GLY A 116 15.50 15.89 -20.33
C GLY A 116 14.91 14.53 -19.95
N LEU A 117 13.79 14.21 -20.60
CA LEU A 117 13.07 12.95 -20.43
C LEU A 117 13.96 11.78 -20.86
N LEU A 118 13.84 10.66 -20.15
CA LEU A 118 14.43 9.41 -20.58
C LEU A 118 13.73 8.97 -21.86
N GLN A 119 14.51 8.65 -22.88
CA GLN A 119 14.04 8.03 -24.11
C GLN A 119 14.42 6.56 -24.08
N GLY A 120 13.56 5.73 -24.64
CA GLY A 120 13.80 4.29 -24.74
C GLY A 120 13.10 3.72 -25.96
N TYR A 121 13.46 2.48 -26.28
CA TYR A 121 12.83 1.75 -27.36
C TYR A 121 11.50 1.15 -26.88
N ARG A 122 10.44 1.39 -27.62
CA ARG A 122 9.14 0.76 -27.44
C ARG A 122 8.76 0.03 -28.72
N THR A 123 8.43 -1.25 -28.58
CA THR A 123 7.89 -2.04 -29.69
C THR A 123 6.45 -1.60 -29.98
N VAL A 124 6.20 -1.21 -31.22
CA VAL A 124 4.91 -0.71 -31.70
C VAL A 124 4.42 -1.63 -32.82
N ASP A 125 3.18 -2.09 -32.67
CA ASP A 125 2.43 -2.80 -33.69
C ASP A 125 1.45 -1.82 -34.37
N GLU A 126 1.60 -1.59 -35.67
CA GLU A 126 0.81 -0.61 -36.41
C GLU A 126 0.50 -1.08 -37.83
N SER A 127 -0.60 -0.60 -38.42
CA SER A 127 -0.93 -0.82 -39.83
C SER A 127 -0.47 0.39 -40.65
N LEU A 128 0.62 0.27 -41.41
CA LEU A 128 1.23 1.38 -42.17
C LEU A 128 1.17 1.18 -43.69
N PRO A 129 1.07 2.25 -44.50
CA PRO A 129 1.14 2.15 -45.97
C PRO A 129 2.57 1.84 -46.48
N VAL A 130 3.55 1.80 -45.59
CA VAL A 130 4.97 1.57 -45.90
C VAL A 130 5.56 0.50 -44.97
N VAL A 131 6.63 -0.16 -45.41
CA VAL A 131 7.36 -1.10 -44.56
C VAL A 131 8.22 -0.32 -43.57
N ARG A 132 7.92 -0.46 -42.28
CA ARG A 132 8.75 0.01 -41.16
C ARG A 132 8.98 -1.16 -40.20
N GLY A 133 10.23 -1.56 -39.99
CA GLY A 133 10.55 -2.73 -39.16
C GLY A 133 10.17 -4.06 -39.82
N ARG A 134 9.54 -4.97 -39.06
CA ARG A 134 9.18 -6.33 -39.48
C ARG A 134 7.69 -6.43 -39.80
N ILE A 135 7.34 -7.04 -40.94
CA ILE A 135 5.94 -7.31 -41.29
C ILE A 135 5.41 -8.46 -40.44
N ARG A 136 4.26 -8.26 -39.78
CA ARG A 136 3.52 -9.31 -39.07
C ARG A 136 2.70 -10.13 -40.05
N VAL A 137 3.38 -11.01 -40.78
CA VAL A 137 2.78 -11.81 -41.89
C VAL A 137 1.52 -12.56 -41.46
N ARG A 138 1.51 -13.16 -40.26
CA ARG A 138 0.33 -13.85 -39.72
C ARG A 138 -0.87 -12.91 -39.58
N ASP A 139 -0.65 -11.71 -39.04
CA ASP A 139 -1.70 -10.71 -38.83
C ASP A 139 -2.17 -10.15 -40.18
N GLN A 140 -1.25 -9.93 -41.13
CA GLN A 140 -1.58 -9.49 -42.49
C GLN A 140 -2.50 -10.50 -43.20
N ILE A 141 -2.14 -11.78 -43.19
CA ILE A 141 -2.92 -12.83 -43.87
C ILE A 141 -4.27 -13.01 -43.20
N SER A 142 -4.31 -13.03 -41.86
CA SER A 142 -5.55 -13.28 -41.12
C SER A 142 -6.53 -12.11 -41.15
N ARG A 143 -6.04 -10.86 -41.04
CA ARG A 143 -6.89 -9.66 -40.97
C ARG A 143 -7.15 -9.00 -42.33
N ARG A 144 -6.25 -9.20 -43.30
CA ARG A 144 -6.23 -8.46 -44.57
C ARG A 144 -5.87 -9.35 -45.77
N TYR A 145 -6.46 -10.55 -45.84
CA TYR A 145 -6.26 -11.48 -46.96
C TYR A 145 -6.59 -10.81 -48.30
N GLY A 146 -5.63 -10.82 -49.24
CA GLY A 146 -5.79 -10.22 -50.57
C GLY A 146 -5.65 -8.69 -50.64
N VAL A 147 -5.48 -8.00 -49.51
CA VAL A 147 -5.29 -6.55 -49.45
C VAL A 147 -3.82 -6.23 -49.13
N GLY A 148 -3.12 -5.59 -50.06
CA GLY A 148 -1.68 -5.35 -49.96
C GLY A 148 -1.27 -4.19 -49.04
N LEU A 149 -2.16 -3.23 -48.76
CA LEU A 149 -1.91 -2.08 -47.88
C LEU A 149 -3.17 -1.70 -47.08
N PRO A 150 -3.04 -1.15 -45.87
CA PRO A 150 -1.80 -1.01 -45.09
C PRO A 150 -1.24 -2.36 -44.63
N LEU A 151 0.08 -2.41 -44.41
CA LEU A 151 0.82 -3.55 -43.88
C LEU A 151 0.78 -3.54 -42.36
N GLU A 152 0.44 -4.68 -41.76
CA GLU A 152 0.64 -4.93 -40.35
C GLU A 152 2.14 -5.07 -40.07
N VAL A 153 2.73 -4.11 -39.37
CA VAL A 153 4.16 -4.08 -39.06
C VAL A 153 4.41 -3.95 -37.56
N THR A 154 5.57 -4.43 -37.13
CA THR A 154 6.14 -4.26 -35.79
C THR A 154 7.50 -3.59 -35.91
N TYR A 155 7.71 -2.50 -35.20
CA TYR A 155 9.00 -1.81 -35.16
C TYR A 155 9.31 -1.25 -33.76
N ASP A 156 10.58 -0.99 -33.48
CA ASP A 156 11.00 -0.35 -32.24
C ASP A 156 11.13 1.16 -32.46
N ASP A 157 10.32 1.94 -31.75
CA ASP A 157 10.34 3.40 -31.79
C ASP A 157 11.18 3.96 -30.65
N PHE A 158 12.11 4.87 -30.95
CA PHE A 158 12.89 5.55 -29.92
C PHE A 158 12.15 6.81 -29.47
N THR A 159 11.46 6.69 -28.33
CA THR A 159 10.46 7.67 -27.90
C THR A 159 10.59 8.00 -26.41
N VAL A 160 9.99 9.13 -26.01
CA VAL A 160 9.77 9.47 -24.60
C VAL A 160 8.54 8.74 -24.03
N ASP A 161 7.69 8.12 -24.87
CA ASP A 161 6.49 7.41 -24.42
C ASP A 161 6.80 5.98 -23.93
N ILE A 162 7.66 5.91 -22.90
CA ILE A 162 8.11 4.69 -22.21
C ILE A 162 7.43 4.52 -20.86
N ALA A 163 7.47 3.30 -20.32
CA ALA A 163 6.83 2.92 -19.06
C ALA A 163 7.18 3.87 -17.91
N GLU A 164 8.46 4.22 -17.74
CA GLU A 164 8.92 5.12 -16.68
C GLU A 164 8.20 6.48 -16.75
N ASN A 165 8.14 7.10 -17.92
CA ASN A 165 7.51 8.40 -18.08
C ASN A 165 5.98 8.32 -17.93
N GLN A 166 5.35 7.23 -18.39
CA GLN A 166 3.92 7.00 -18.24
C GLN A 166 3.51 6.87 -16.77
N ILE A 167 4.32 6.17 -15.96
CA ILE A 167 4.11 6.02 -14.52
C ILE A 167 4.23 7.37 -13.81
N LEU A 168 5.25 8.18 -14.13
CA LEU A 168 5.38 9.53 -13.57
C LEU A 168 4.18 10.42 -13.94
N LEU A 169 3.73 10.37 -15.20
CA LEU A 169 2.57 11.13 -15.66
C LEU A 169 1.28 10.69 -14.94
N ALA A 170 1.10 9.39 -14.76
CA ALA A 170 -0.05 8.82 -14.08
C ALA A 170 -0.09 9.26 -12.60
N ALA A 171 1.03 9.17 -11.88
CA ALA A 171 1.12 9.62 -10.50
C ALA A 171 0.87 11.13 -10.36
N ALA A 172 1.47 11.96 -11.24
CA ALA A 172 1.22 13.40 -11.25
C ALA A 172 -0.26 13.72 -11.49
N THR A 173 -0.90 13.02 -12.42
CA THR A 173 -2.32 13.18 -12.75
C THR A 173 -3.22 12.73 -11.60
N ARG A 174 -2.87 11.63 -10.91
CA ARG A 174 -3.59 11.12 -9.74
C ARG A 174 -3.56 12.13 -8.61
N LEU A 175 -2.39 12.66 -8.27
CA LEU A 175 -2.22 13.68 -7.22
C LEU A 175 -2.97 14.98 -7.52
N LEU A 176 -3.02 15.41 -8.79
CA LEU A 176 -3.77 16.61 -9.19
C LEU A 176 -5.29 16.52 -8.93
N ARG A 177 -5.83 15.31 -8.90
CA ARG A 177 -7.24 15.02 -8.59
C ARG A 177 -7.51 14.95 -7.09
N MET A 178 -6.48 14.84 -6.26
CA MET A 178 -6.66 14.78 -4.81
C MET A 178 -7.03 16.16 -4.23
N ALA A 179 -7.86 16.13 -3.18
CA ALA A 179 -8.15 17.29 -2.35
C ALA A 179 -6.95 17.62 -1.43
N GLY A 180 -6.99 18.77 -0.76
CA GLY A 180 -5.98 19.14 0.24
C GLY A 180 -4.67 19.76 -0.30
N MET A 181 -4.34 19.61 -1.58
CA MET A 181 -3.08 20.13 -2.14
C MET A 181 -2.94 21.66 -2.05
N SER A 182 -1.84 22.17 -1.50
CA SER A 182 -1.50 23.59 -1.58
C SER A 182 -1.31 24.08 -3.02
N LYS A 183 -1.45 25.40 -3.22
CA LYS A 183 -1.26 26.03 -4.52
C LYS A 183 0.14 25.77 -5.10
N ALA A 184 1.17 25.80 -4.26
CA ALA A 184 2.55 25.57 -4.67
C ALA A 184 2.75 24.13 -5.20
N VAL A 185 2.29 23.13 -4.45
CA VAL A 185 2.38 21.71 -4.87
C VAL A 185 1.58 21.46 -6.15
N ARG A 186 0.36 22.03 -6.25
CA ARG A 186 -0.46 21.93 -7.46
C ARG A 186 0.24 22.54 -8.68
N GLN A 187 0.91 23.69 -8.52
CA GLN A 187 1.68 24.30 -9.61
C GLN A 187 2.88 23.43 -10.04
N SER A 188 3.61 22.85 -9.09
CA SER A 188 4.72 21.93 -9.38
C SER A 188 4.24 20.67 -10.12
N LEU A 189 3.12 20.08 -9.71
CA LEU A 189 2.51 18.95 -10.41
C LEU A 189 2.07 19.30 -11.84
N GLN A 190 1.46 20.48 -12.02
CA GLN A 190 1.07 20.95 -13.35
C GLN A 190 2.29 21.14 -14.26
N ARG A 191 3.37 21.72 -13.73
CA ARG A 191 4.64 21.87 -14.47
C ARG A 191 5.20 20.52 -14.89
N LEU A 192 5.26 19.56 -13.96
CA LEU A 192 5.71 18.20 -14.25
C LEU A 192 4.86 17.54 -15.34
N ARG A 193 3.53 17.69 -15.27
CA ARG A 193 2.60 17.18 -16.29
C ARG A 193 2.85 17.80 -17.67
N LEU A 194 3.11 19.11 -17.73
CA LEU A 194 3.42 19.80 -18.99
C LEU A 194 4.76 19.33 -19.59
N GLN A 195 5.77 19.07 -18.75
CA GLN A 195 7.04 18.52 -19.21
C GLN A 195 6.90 17.10 -19.78
N LEU A 196 5.85 16.38 -19.42
CA LEU A 196 5.49 15.03 -19.89
C LEU A 196 4.46 15.04 -21.03
N ALA A 197 4.24 16.17 -21.72
CA ALA A 197 3.19 16.29 -22.75
C ALA A 197 3.32 15.32 -23.94
N GLY A 198 4.51 14.82 -24.23
CA GLY A 198 4.76 13.80 -25.27
C GLY A 198 4.54 12.35 -24.83
N VAL A 199 3.98 12.13 -23.64
CA VAL A 199 3.81 10.82 -23.01
C VAL A 199 2.33 10.47 -22.94
N THR A 200 1.98 9.24 -23.31
CA THR A 200 0.61 8.76 -23.27
C THR A 200 0.16 8.55 -21.83
N GLY A 201 -0.96 9.16 -21.44
CA GLY A 201 -1.53 8.97 -20.10
C GLY A 201 -2.23 7.61 -19.96
N LEU A 202 -2.10 7.00 -18.79
CA LEU A 202 -2.81 5.76 -18.44
C LEU A 202 -4.30 6.01 -18.19
N ARG A 203 -5.16 5.16 -18.76
CA ARG A 203 -6.61 5.15 -18.57
C ARG A 203 -6.99 4.12 -17.50
N ARG A 204 -8.20 4.25 -16.92
CA ARG A 204 -8.72 3.22 -16.01
C ARG A 204 -8.86 1.90 -16.80
N GLY A 205 -8.32 0.82 -16.25
CA GLY A 205 -8.34 -0.51 -16.85
C GLY A 205 -7.15 -0.82 -17.77
N ASP A 206 -6.28 0.16 -18.06
CA ASP A 206 -5.02 -0.13 -18.74
C ASP A 206 -4.14 -1.00 -17.84
N LEU A 207 -3.40 -1.92 -18.45
CA LEU A 207 -2.35 -2.66 -17.73
C LEU A 207 -1.32 -1.67 -17.23
N HIS A 208 -0.92 -1.80 -15.96
CA HIS A 208 0.11 -0.96 -15.39
C HIS A 208 1.43 -1.20 -16.14
N PRO A 209 2.09 -0.16 -16.69
CA PRO A 209 3.37 -0.32 -17.34
C PRO A 209 4.40 -0.93 -16.39
N VAL A 210 5.23 -1.83 -16.91
CA VAL A 210 6.32 -2.45 -16.14
C VAL A 210 7.63 -1.81 -16.55
N TRP A 211 8.42 -1.41 -15.57
CA TRP A 211 9.78 -0.90 -15.76
C TRP A 211 10.76 -1.75 -14.95
N VAL A 212 12.02 -1.79 -15.39
CA VAL A 212 13.07 -2.59 -14.76
C VAL A 212 14.21 -1.66 -14.32
N PRO A 213 14.64 -1.69 -13.04
CA PRO A 213 15.79 -0.93 -12.59
C PRO A 213 17.03 -1.24 -13.41
N SER A 214 17.67 -0.19 -13.93
CA SER A 214 18.91 -0.26 -14.68
C SER A 214 19.77 0.97 -14.40
N ARG A 215 21.05 0.92 -14.80
CA ARG A 215 21.94 2.09 -14.72
C ARG A 215 21.43 3.27 -15.55
N LEU A 216 20.70 3.01 -16.63
CA LEU A 216 20.17 4.03 -17.55
C LEU A 216 19.04 4.84 -16.90
N ASN A 217 18.19 4.18 -16.11
CA ASN A 217 17.07 4.81 -15.41
C ASN A 217 17.35 5.06 -13.92
N ALA A 218 18.61 4.99 -13.46
CA ALA A 218 19.00 5.19 -12.07
C ALA A 218 18.41 6.49 -11.46
N ARG A 219 18.39 7.59 -12.22
CA ARG A 219 17.81 8.87 -11.77
C ARG A 219 16.28 8.84 -11.62
N TYR A 220 15.59 7.89 -12.26
CA TYR A 220 14.13 7.71 -12.21
C TYR A 220 13.68 6.75 -11.10
N GLN A 221 14.56 5.89 -10.57
CA GLN A 221 14.13 4.79 -9.68
C GLN A 221 13.39 5.30 -8.44
N ALA A 222 13.92 6.34 -7.77
CA ALA A 222 13.28 6.92 -6.60
C ALA A 222 11.88 7.53 -6.87
N PRO A 223 11.71 8.45 -7.85
CA PRO A 223 10.37 8.95 -8.15
C PRO A 223 9.44 7.88 -8.74
N LEU A 224 9.94 6.83 -9.40
CA LEU A 224 9.12 5.72 -9.87
C LEU A 224 8.57 4.87 -8.74
N HIS A 225 9.39 4.50 -7.75
CA HIS A 225 8.88 3.76 -6.58
C HIS A 225 7.88 4.58 -5.77
N LEU A 226 8.09 5.89 -5.66
CA LEU A 226 7.11 6.78 -5.04
C LEU A 226 5.83 6.91 -5.88
N ALA A 227 5.94 6.93 -7.21
CA ALA A 227 4.80 6.93 -8.12
C ALA A 227 3.99 5.63 -8.00
N GLU A 228 4.65 4.47 -7.95
CA GLU A 228 4.01 3.17 -7.72
C GLU A 228 3.22 3.18 -6.41
N LEU A 229 3.80 3.73 -5.34
CA LEU A 229 3.11 3.89 -4.05
C LEU A 229 1.87 4.79 -4.15
N ILE A 230 1.99 5.93 -4.84
CA ILE A 230 0.87 6.85 -5.09
C ILE A 230 -0.24 6.19 -5.92
N LEU A 231 0.13 5.36 -6.88
CA LEU A 231 -0.81 4.68 -7.77
C LEU A 231 -1.45 3.45 -7.11
N ALA A 232 -0.76 2.81 -6.17
CA ALA A 232 -1.27 1.70 -5.37
C ALA A 232 -2.25 2.15 -4.29
N GLY A 233 -2.15 3.40 -3.81
CA GLY A 233 -3.02 3.89 -2.74
C GLY A 233 -4.49 3.88 -3.13
N ASP A 234 -5.33 3.45 -2.19
CA ASP A 234 -6.71 3.09 -2.51
C ASP A 234 -7.52 4.33 -2.85
N SER A 235 -8.03 4.31 -4.06
CA SER A 235 -8.51 5.47 -4.78
C SER A 235 -9.98 5.30 -5.03
N PHE A 236 -10.77 5.44 -3.98
CA PHE A 236 -12.18 5.12 -4.05
C PHE A 236 -13.02 6.36 -4.36
N GLU A 237 -14.07 6.13 -5.17
CA GLU A 237 -15.18 7.03 -5.39
C GLU A 237 -16.45 6.21 -5.17
N GLN A 238 -17.12 6.43 -4.05
CA GLN A 238 -18.34 5.74 -3.68
C GLN A 238 -19.47 6.76 -3.52
N ARG A 239 -20.68 6.40 -3.93
CA ARG A 239 -21.87 7.17 -3.62
C ARG A 239 -22.57 6.52 -2.42
N VAL A 240 -22.76 7.28 -1.35
CA VAL A 240 -23.53 6.87 -0.16
C VAL A 240 -24.73 7.80 -0.05
N GLY A 241 -25.93 7.28 -0.31
CA GLY A 241 -27.12 8.09 -0.55
C GLY A 241 -26.89 9.09 -1.69
N ASP A 242 -27.05 10.38 -1.39
CA ASP A 242 -26.82 11.48 -2.35
C ASP A 242 -25.39 12.03 -2.32
N LEU A 243 -24.55 11.61 -1.35
CA LEU A 243 -23.20 12.12 -1.20
C LEU A 243 -22.19 11.28 -2.00
N GLN A 244 -21.31 11.99 -2.72
CA GLN A 244 -20.13 11.39 -3.29
C GLN A 244 -18.99 11.45 -2.27
N VAL A 245 -18.47 10.28 -1.91
CA VAL A 245 -17.26 10.10 -1.11
C VAL A 245 -16.10 9.79 -2.06
N SER A 246 -15.03 10.56 -1.98
CA SER A 246 -13.83 10.31 -2.76
C SER A 246 -12.59 10.54 -1.92
N GLY A 247 -11.62 9.64 -1.95
CA GLY A 247 -10.44 9.77 -1.09
C GLY A 247 -9.16 9.13 -1.61
N PHE A 248 -8.13 9.35 -0.82
CA PHE A 248 -6.86 8.64 -0.85
C PHE A 248 -6.57 8.21 0.57
N VAL A 249 -6.88 6.94 0.85
CA VAL A 249 -6.79 6.37 2.19
C VAL A 249 -6.12 5.02 2.16
N PHE A 250 -5.57 4.60 3.30
CA PHE A 250 -4.89 3.34 3.47
C PHE A 250 -5.42 2.63 4.72
N ASP A 251 -5.63 1.33 4.59
CA ASP A 251 -5.90 0.44 5.70
C ASP A 251 -4.60 0.18 6.48
N MET A 252 -4.50 0.75 7.68
CA MET A 252 -3.25 0.67 8.44
C MET A 252 -2.91 -0.74 8.91
N TRP A 253 -3.92 -1.57 9.18
CA TRP A 253 -3.71 -2.97 9.50
C TRP A 253 -3.01 -3.71 8.36
N LYS A 254 -3.46 -3.49 7.13
CA LYS A 254 -2.89 -4.10 5.93
C LYS A 254 -1.47 -3.60 5.65
N VAL A 255 -1.23 -2.30 5.80
CA VAL A 255 0.12 -1.72 5.64
C VAL A 255 1.11 -2.35 6.63
N PHE A 256 0.69 -2.56 7.87
CA PHE A 256 1.52 -3.19 8.88
C PHE A 256 1.74 -4.69 8.60
N GLU A 257 0.69 -5.42 8.26
CA GLU A 257 0.74 -6.84 7.88
C GLU A 257 1.68 -7.08 6.70
N ASP A 258 1.50 -6.34 5.61
CA ASP A 258 2.32 -6.45 4.41
C ASP A 258 3.80 -6.14 4.74
N PHE A 259 4.06 -5.14 5.58
CA PHE A 259 5.41 -4.83 6.04
C PHE A 259 6.03 -5.99 6.83
N VAL A 260 5.34 -6.47 7.88
CA VAL A 260 5.85 -7.54 8.75
C VAL A 260 6.11 -8.81 7.95
N SER A 261 5.16 -9.22 7.11
CA SER A 261 5.25 -10.39 6.23
C SER A 261 6.49 -10.35 5.33
N ILE A 262 6.72 -9.20 4.67
CA ILE A 262 7.83 -9.03 3.74
C ILE A 262 9.17 -8.92 4.48
N ALA A 263 9.21 -8.19 5.60
CA ALA A 263 10.41 -8.02 6.40
C ALA A 263 10.83 -9.35 7.07
N LEU A 264 9.88 -10.13 7.59
CA LEU A 264 10.14 -11.47 8.11
C LEU A 264 10.63 -12.41 7.02
N ARG A 265 10.02 -12.40 5.82
CA ARG A 265 10.50 -13.23 4.71
C ARG A 265 11.98 -12.98 4.40
N GLU A 266 12.40 -11.72 4.36
CA GLU A 266 13.82 -11.40 4.13
C GLU A 266 14.71 -11.73 5.32
N ALA A 267 14.24 -11.48 6.55
CA ALA A 267 14.99 -11.78 7.77
C ALA A 267 15.13 -13.29 8.01
N MET A 268 14.16 -14.10 7.57
CA MET A 268 14.16 -15.55 7.66
C MET A 268 14.98 -16.22 6.55
N ALA A 269 15.24 -15.54 5.43
CA ALA A 269 15.96 -16.10 4.28
C ALA A 269 17.34 -16.73 4.62
N PRO A 270 18.16 -16.16 5.53
CA PRO A 270 19.43 -16.77 5.95
C PRO A 270 19.29 -18.11 6.69
N TYR A 271 18.12 -18.40 7.27
CA TYR A 271 17.85 -19.64 8.00
C TYR A 271 17.38 -20.79 7.09
N GLY A 272 17.21 -20.52 5.78
CA GLY A 272 16.71 -21.49 4.82
C GLY A 272 15.19 -21.67 4.89
N GLY A 273 14.71 -22.83 4.43
CA GLY A 273 13.28 -23.13 4.35
C GLY A 273 12.53 -22.34 3.28
N SER A 274 11.20 -22.30 3.42
CA SER A 274 10.29 -21.60 2.52
C SER A 274 9.31 -20.75 3.32
N ALA A 275 9.20 -19.47 2.95
CA ALA A 275 8.20 -18.56 3.50
C ALA A 275 7.02 -18.41 2.53
N SER A 276 5.82 -18.70 3.02
CA SER A 276 4.54 -18.44 2.36
C SER A 276 3.87 -17.26 3.02
N LEU A 277 3.53 -16.24 2.23
CA LEU A 277 2.77 -15.08 2.70
C LEU A 277 1.28 -15.31 2.46
N GLN A 278 0.45 -14.93 3.43
CA GLN A 278 -1.01 -15.00 3.35
C GLN A 278 -1.52 -16.38 2.86
N HIS A 279 -0.97 -17.45 3.46
CA HIS A 279 -1.20 -18.83 3.06
C HIS A 279 -2.67 -19.21 3.24
N ARG A 280 -3.35 -19.69 2.18
CA ARG A 280 -4.75 -20.08 2.27
C ARG A 280 -4.88 -21.52 2.74
N MET A 281 -5.67 -21.72 3.77
CA MET A 281 -6.00 -23.02 4.34
C MET A 281 -7.43 -22.98 4.90
N HIS A 282 -7.97 -24.09 5.39
CA HIS A 282 -9.31 -24.14 5.98
C HIS A 282 -9.29 -24.72 7.38
N LEU A 283 -10.19 -24.21 8.23
CA LEU A 283 -10.37 -24.69 9.59
C LEU A 283 -11.08 -26.05 9.64
N ASP A 284 -12.07 -26.23 8.76
CA ASP A 284 -12.97 -27.36 8.77
C ASP A 284 -12.72 -28.31 7.60
N VAL A 285 -13.04 -29.59 7.80
CA VAL A 285 -12.87 -30.66 6.79
C VAL A 285 -13.69 -30.42 5.52
N ALA A 286 -14.74 -29.60 5.59
CA ALA A 286 -15.59 -29.27 4.44
C ALA A 286 -15.09 -28.04 3.65
N ASP A 287 -13.92 -27.48 4.00
CA ASP A 287 -13.31 -26.32 3.35
C ASP A 287 -14.24 -25.09 3.26
N LYS A 288 -15.04 -24.84 4.31
CA LYS A 288 -16.01 -23.72 4.34
C LYS A 288 -15.50 -22.50 5.10
N VAL A 289 -14.58 -22.71 6.04
CA VAL A 289 -14.04 -21.68 6.91
C VAL A 289 -12.58 -21.45 6.51
N GLU A 290 -12.37 -20.49 5.60
CA GLU A 290 -11.03 -20.09 5.17
C GLU A 290 -10.26 -19.45 6.33
N MET A 291 -8.99 -19.82 6.42
CA MET A 291 -8.00 -19.31 7.34
C MET A 291 -6.80 -18.81 6.53
N ARG A 292 -6.22 -17.71 6.97
CA ARG A 292 -5.17 -17.03 6.23
C ARG A 292 -4.15 -16.40 7.18
N PRO A 293 -3.18 -17.18 7.70
CA PRO A 293 -2.05 -16.59 8.42
C PRO A 293 -1.25 -15.66 7.52
N ASP A 294 -0.83 -14.53 8.08
CA ASP A 294 -0.10 -13.48 7.36
C ASP A 294 1.27 -13.99 6.88
N PHE A 295 1.94 -14.76 7.74
CA PHE A 295 3.24 -15.35 7.46
C PHE A 295 3.33 -16.78 7.98
N LEU A 296 3.71 -17.69 7.10
CA LEU A 296 4.02 -19.08 7.43
C LEU A 296 5.43 -19.39 6.91
N TRP A 297 6.31 -19.84 7.78
CA TRP A 297 7.62 -20.35 7.39
C TRP A 297 7.69 -21.86 7.65
N THR A 298 8.34 -22.58 6.75
CA THR A 298 8.58 -24.02 6.86
C THR A 298 10.07 -24.28 6.67
N GLY A 299 10.73 -24.80 7.70
CA GLY A 299 12.11 -25.25 7.70
C GLY A 299 12.32 -26.52 6.88
N PHE A 300 13.59 -26.87 6.62
CA PHE A 300 13.92 -28.08 5.86
C PHE A 300 13.71 -29.38 6.64
N ASP A 301 13.71 -29.29 7.97
CA ASP A 301 13.36 -30.33 8.92
C ASP A 301 11.84 -30.52 9.08
N GLY A 302 11.04 -29.66 8.44
CA GLY A 302 9.59 -29.67 8.54
C GLY A 302 9.04 -28.87 9.72
N GLU A 303 9.91 -28.22 10.51
CA GLU A 303 9.46 -27.25 11.50
C GLU A 303 8.73 -26.11 10.82
N CYS A 304 7.69 -25.60 11.47
CA CYS A 304 6.88 -24.56 10.89
C CYS A 304 6.54 -23.50 11.91
N VAL A 305 6.57 -22.27 11.46
CA VAL A 305 6.35 -21.08 12.26
C VAL A 305 5.21 -20.31 11.64
N VAL A 306 4.15 -20.12 12.41
CA VAL A 306 3.04 -19.25 12.01
C VAL A 306 3.12 -17.93 12.75
N VAL A 307 3.04 -16.84 11.98
CA VAL A 307 3.07 -15.48 12.50
C VAL A 307 1.88 -14.70 11.96
N ASP A 308 1.19 -14.00 12.85
CA ASP A 308 0.08 -13.12 12.51
C ASP A 308 0.33 -11.71 13.10
N ALA A 309 0.15 -10.69 12.28
CA ALA A 309 0.53 -9.32 12.54
C ALA A 309 -0.71 -8.45 12.81
N LYS A 310 -0.76 -7.83 13.98
CA LYS A 310 -1.89 -6.99 14.39
C LYS A 310 -1.49 -5.53 14.59
N TYR A 311 -2.11 -4.64 13.82
CA TYR A 311 -1.92 -3.19 13.96
C TYR A 311 -2.75 -2.62 15.12
N LYS A 312 -2.38 -2.98 16.34
CA LYS A 312 -2.95 -2.46 17.59
C LYS A 312 -1.92 -2.62 18.71
N ALA A 313 -2.23 -2.03 19.86
CA ALA A 313 -1.48 -2.34 21.06
C ALA A 313 -1.78 -3.78 21.49
N GLU A 314 -0.83 -4.44 22.15
CA GLU A 314 -1.00 -5.81 22.69
C GLU A 314 -2.17 -5.93 23.69
N LYS A 315 -2.45 -4.86 24.45
CA LYS A 315 -3.58 -4.79 25.41
C LYS A 315 -4.51 -3.62 25.09
N PRO A 316 -5.41 -3.73 24.10
CA PRO A 316 -6.45 -2.73 23.90
C PRO A 316 -7.43 -2.70 25.09
N ALA A 317 -7.95 -1.53 25.43
CA ALA A 317 -9.04 -1.40 26.39
C ALA A 317 -10.33 -2.02 25.79
N GLY A 318 -10.61 -3.28 26.13
CA GLY A 318 -11.78 -4.03 25.65
C GLY A 318 -11.39 -5.27 24.82
N PHE A 319 -11.74 -6.46 25.33
CA PHE A 319 -11.67 -7.80 24.71
C PHE A 319 -10.46 -8.12 23.79
N PRO A 320 -9.29 -8.45 24.37
CA PRO A 320 -8.04 -8.73 23.62
C PRO A 320 -7.84 -10.21 23.20
N GLN A 321 -8.87 -11.05 23.18
CA GLN A 321 -8.69 -12.53 23.05
C GLN A 321 -8.88 -13.08 21.63
N ALA A 322 -9.46 -12.31 20.70
CA ALA A 322 -9.79 -12.81 19.36
C ALA A 322 -8.54 -13.27 18.58
N ASP A 323 -7.41 -12.56 18.73
CA ASP A 323 -6.17 -12.91 18.03
C ASP A 323 -5.55 -14.20 18.58
N LEU A 324 -5.68 -14.42 19.91
CA LEU A 324 -5.25 -15.67 20.55
C LEU A 324 -6.05 -16.86 20.04
N TYR A 325 -7.37 -16.71 19.89
CA TYR A 325 -8.22 -17.77 19.33
C TYR A 325 -7.95 -18.04 17.86
N GLN A 326 -7.68 -16.98 17.08
CA GLN A 326 -7.29 -17.11 15.68
C GLN A 326 -5.99 -17.90 15.53
N LEU A 327 -4.97 -17.55 16.33
CA LEU A 327 -3.69 -18.24 16.29
C LEU A 327 -3.79 -19.69 16.79
N LEU A 328 -4.59 -19.94 17.83
CA LEU A 328 -4.89 -21.30 18.27
C LEU A 328 -5.52 -22.14 17.15
N ALA A 329 -6.43 -21.56 16.36
CA ALA A 329 -7.02 -22.24 15.22
C ALA A 329 -5.96 -22.60 14.15
N TYR A 330 -5.04 -21.68 13.87
CA TYR A 330 -3.91 -21.94 12.97
C TYR A 330 -3.02 -23.08 13.47
N SER A 331 -2.58 -23.00 14.73
CA SER A 331 -1.74 -24.03 15.36
C SER A 331 -2.45 -25.40 15.39
N THR A 332 -3.76 -25.43 15.61
CA THR A 332 -4.55 -26.68 15.63
C THR A 332 -4.56 -27.36 14.27
N VAL A 333 -4.83 -26.62 13.19
CA VAL A 333 -4.91 -27.22 11.85
C VAL A 333 -3.54 -27.61 11.33
N LEU A 334 -2.52 -26.84 11.67
CA LEU A 334 -1.17 -27.12 11.24
C LEU A 334 -0.47 -28.18 12.11
N GLY A 335 -0.96 -28.43 13.33
CA GLY A 335 -0.39 -29.40 14.27
C GLY A 335 0.89 -28.90 14.95
N PHE A 336 1.04 -27.59 15.15
CA PHE A 336 2.26 -26.98 15.68
C PHE A 336 2.11 -26.55 17.15
N ALA A 337 3.21 -26.68 17.89
CA ALA A 337 3.26 -26.34 19.31
C ALA A 337 3.39 -24.84 19.56
N ASP A 338 3.84 -24.06 18.58
CA ASP A 338 4.13 -22.63 18.77
C ASP A 338 3.44 -21.77 17.70
N GLY A 339 2.90 -20.63 18.13
CA GLY A 339 2.37 -19.60 17.26
C GLY A 339 2.79 -18.22 17.75
N HIS A 340 2.93 -17.26 16.83
CA HIS A 340 3.47 -15.95 17.17
C HIS A 340 2.54 -14.82 16.72
N LEU A 341 2.27 -13.88 17.63
CA LEU A 341 1.57 -12.63 17.35
C LEU A 341 2.55 -11.48 17.35
N VAL A 342 2.45 -10.59 16.37
CA VAL A 342 3.30 -9.40 16.28
C VAL A 342 2.44 -8.15 16.32
N TYR A 343 2.59 -7.35 17.38
CA TYR A 343 1.83 -6.12 17.59
C TYR A 343 2.64 -4.88 17.20
N ALA A 344 1.95 -3.86 16.66
CA ALA A 344 2.56 -2.59 16.23
C ALA A 344 2.92 -1.63 17.38
N GLN A 345 2.55 -1.95 18.63
CA GLN A 345 2.86 -1.13 19.80
C GLN A 345 2.74 -1.96 21.09
N GLY A 346 3.73 -1.84 21.97
CA GLY A 346 3.72 -2.42 23.31
C GLY A 346 5.11 -2.30 23.91
N ASN A 347 5.19 -1.84 25.15
CA ASN A 347 6.46 -1.58 25.86
C ASN A 347 6.78 -2.70 26.85
N GLU A 348 6.13 -3.86 26.71
CA GLU A 348 6.20 -4.95 27.68
C GLU A 348 7.03 -6.12 27.11
N GLU A 349 7.61 -6.89 28.03
CA GLU A 349 8.36 -8.12 27.73
C GLU A 349 7.45 -9.10 26.99
N ALA A 350 8.01 -9.84 26.03
CA ALA A 350 7.27 -10.83 25.25
C ALA A 350 6.50 -11.77 26.17
N VAL A 351 5.17 -11.80 26.05
CA VAL A 351 4.30 -12.65 26.87
C VAL A 351 4.05 -13.95 26.13
N ALA A 352 4.32 -15.08 26.80
CA ALA A 352 3.93 -16.40 26.31
C ALA A 352 2.63 -16.86 27.01
N HIS A 353 1.66 -17.29 26.22
CA HIS A 353 0.41 -17.89 26.67
C HIS A 353 0.42 -19.38 26.39
N GLU A 354 0.59 -20.20 27.43
CA GLU A 354 0.40 -21.65 27.34
C GLU A 354 -1.10 -21.97 27.27
N VAL A 355 -1.54 -22.50 26.13
CA VAL A 355 -2.96 -22.84 25.90
C VAL A 355 -3.29 -24.14 26.59
N LYS A 356 -4.14 -24.04 27.61
CA LYS A 356 -4.65 -25.18 28.37
C LYS A 356 -5.33 -26.19 27.45
N GLY A 357 -4.87 -27.44 27.49
CA GLY A 357 -5.49 -28.57 26.80
C GLY A 357 -5.20 -28.69 25.30
N ALA A 358 -4.36 -27.81 24.74
CA ALA A 358 -3.99 -27.84 23.32
C ALA A 358 -2.52 -28.18 23.07
N GLY A 359 -1.65 -28.04 24.08
CA GLY A 359 -0.19 -28.21 23.87
C GLY A 359 0.41 -27.13 22.97
N VAL A 360 -0.27 -25.97 22.87
CA VAL A 360 0.13 -24.82 22.05
C VAL A 360 0.61 -23.69 22.96
N ALA A 361 1.74 -23.08 22.66
CA ALA A 361 2.23 -21.84 23.23
C ALA A 361 2.06 -20.70 22.22
N ILE A 362 1.43 -19.61 22.65
CA ILE A 362 1.27 -18.40 21.84
C ILE A 362 2.21 -17.32 22.38
N HIS A 363 3.15 -16.88 21.55
CA HIS A 363 4.13 -15.86 21.90
C HIS A 363 3.72 -14.50 21.33
N CYS A 364 3.61 -13.49 22.18
CA CYS A 364 3.29 -12.13 21.80
C CYS A 364 4.58 -11.30 21.69
N HIS A 365 4.78 -10.68 20.54
CA HIS A 365 5.92 -9.82 20.22
C HIS A 365 5.44 -8.42 19.88
N THR A 366 6.31 -7.44 20.05
CA THR A 366 6.00 -6.03 19.76
C THR A 366 7.06 -5.42 18.85
N LEU A 367 6.62 -4.57 17.91
CA LEU A 367 7.48 -3.75 17.06
C LEU A 367 7.21 -2.28 17.35
N ASP A 368 8.22 -1.56 17.83
CA ASP A 368 8.15 -0.11 18.05
C ASP A 368 8.30 0.62 16.70
N LEU A 369 7.15 1.00 16.11
CA LEU A 369 7.07 1.73 14.85
C LEU A 369 7.53 3.20 14.97
N SER A 370 7.73 3.73 16.18
CA SER A 370 8.25 5.10 16.35
C SER A 370 9.73 5.20 16.00
N ARG A 371 10.45 4.07 15.98
CA ARG A 371 11.90 4.02 15.73
C ARG A 371 12.24 4.18 14.25
N PRO A 372 13.43 4.73 13.91
CA PRO A 372 13.94 4.83 12.54
C PRO A 372 13.94 3.49 11.77
N PRO A 373 13.96 3.51 10.41
CA PRO A 373 13.90 2.30 9.59
C PRO A 373 14.89 1.22 9.99
N ASP A 374 16.17 1.56 10.17
CA ASP A 374 17.21 0.60 10.50
C ASP A 374 16.97 -0.09 11.85
N HIS A 375 16.48 0.67 12.84
CA HIS A 375 16.12 0.11 14.14
C HIS A 375 14.89 -0.79 14.06
N LEU A 376 13.90 -0.42 13.24
CA LEU A 376 12.72 -1.25 13.02
C LEU A 376 13.07 -2.57 12.31
N LEU A 377 13.91 -2.53 11.27
CA LEU A 377 14.43 -3.73 10.62
C LEU A 377 15.29 -4.58 11.57
N GLY A 378 16.06 -3.94 12.45
CA GLY A 378 16.79 -4.63 13.52
C GLY A 378 15.87 -5.33 14.54
N GLN A 379 14.68 -4.78 14.83
CA GLN A 379 13.67 -5.46 15.65
C GLN A 379 13.14 -6.71 14.94
N VAL A 380 12.81 -6.61 13.65
CA VAL A 380 12.35 -7.76 12.84
C VAL A 380 13.44 -8.84 12.72
N ALA A 381 14.71 -8.46 12.58
CA ALA A 381 15.82 -9.40 12.54
C ALA A 381 15.99 -10.18 13.86
N ARG A 382 15.81 -9.52 15.01
CA ARG A 382 15.81 -10.19 16.32
C ARG A 382 14.61 -11.12 16.47
N LEU A 383 13.44 -10.71 16.01
CA LEU A 383 12.27 -11.57 15.98
C LEU A 383 12.55 -12.83 15.13
N ALA A 384 13.07 -12.67 13.91
CA ALA A 384 13.43 -13.81 13.06
C ALA A 384 14.45 -14.77 13.72
N GLN A 385 15.42 -14.24 14.49
CA GLN A 385 16.33 -15.06 15.29
C GLN A 385 15.58 -15.92 16.33
N THR A 386 14.59 -15.35 17.01
CA THR A 386 13.76 -16.08 17.98
C THR A 386 12.85 -17.10 17.30
N LEU A 387 12.35 -16.80 16.10
CA LEU A 387 11.49 -17.72 15.34
C LEU A 387 12.25 -18.92 14.76
N ALA A 388 13.54 -18.77 14.49
CA ALA A 388 14.39 -19.80 13.90
C ALA A 388 15.25 -20.55 14.93
N ALA A 389 15.11 -20.24 16.22
CA ALA A 389 15.81 -20.88 17.33
C ALA A 389 14.91 -21.94 17.96
#